data_AF-A0AAW1TMB5-F1
#
_entry.id   AF-A0AAW1TMB5-F1
#
_cell.length_a   1.000
_cell.length_b   1.000
_cell.length_c   1.000
_cell.angle_alpha   90.00
_cell.angle_beta   90.00
_cell.angle_gamma   90.00
#
_symmetry.space_group_name_H-M   'P 1'
#
loop_
_entity.id
_entity.type
_entity.pdbx_description
1 polymer ?
#
loop_
_entity_poly.entity_id
_entity_poly.type
_entity_poly.pdbx_seq_one_letter_code
_entity_poly.pdbx_strand_id
1 'polypeptide(L)'
;MPTLATPYTEPEYKIPGYTGHVHGLGETYAQTPVPAQEETMHPPPTSLLWTRSTLAPITMALKEGGPKASLERPPRQAVNLWPNLQNTGKQDTAKPPSSNLTLGDSRINPFITSYSQDFDSPFVGGRTLRSPLRNKNLGSVADLKEVYSSAFQRVGDKRLNHMVEHMKERLAGKIGNASDNAFRLRRLFKMYDTQHSGRIGIEDFRVMTESFGMQLDDDSLLALFSRYDPKATGVIEYTTLMKNLLDEDYYALYI
;
A
#
# COMPACT_ATOMS: atom_id res chain seq x y z
N MET A 1 -20.52 -8.64 -20.31
CA MET A 1 -20.22 -9.71 -21.29
C MET A 1 -18.92 -10.34 -20.84
N PRO A 2 -18.90 -11.61 -20.39
CA PRO A 2 -17.65 -12.30 -20.13
C PRO A 2 -16.93 -12.41 -21.47
N THR A 3 -15.76 -11.80 -21.59
CA THR A 3 -14.87 -12.00 -22.73
C THR A 3 -14.57 -13.49 -22.78
N LEU A 4 -15.04 -14.19 -23.81
CA LEU A 4 -14.62 -15.56 -24.10
C LEU A 4 -13.10 -15.54 -24.09
N ALA A 5 -12.48 -16.16 -23.08
CA ALA A 5 -11.04 -16.30 -23.01
C ALA A 5 -10.62 -16.99 -24.30
N THR A 6 -9.87 -16.28 -25.13
CA THR A 6 -9.33 -16.83 -26.37
C THR A 6 -8.49 -18.05 -25.98
N PRO A 7 -8.78 -19.24 -26.54
CA PRO A 7 -8.01 -20.42 -26.18
C PRO A 7 -6.54 -20.21 -26.60
N TYR A 8 -5.59 -20.73 -25.79
CA TYR A 8 -4.15 -20.66 -26.06
C TYR A 8 -3.76 -21.57 -27.23
N THR A 9 -4.15 -21.17 -28.45
CA THR A 9 -3.94 -21.93 -29.70
C THR A 9 -2.82 -21.36 -30.57
N GLU A 10 -2.21 -20.26 -30.13
CA GLU A 10 -1.14 -19.60 -30.87
C GLU A 10 0.14 -20.45 -30.90
N PRO A 11 0.95 -20.36 -31.98
CA PRO A 11 2.14 -21.22 -32.16
C PRO A 11 3.26 -20.96 -31.14
N GLU A 12 3.18 -19.86 -30.41
CA GLU A 12 4.06 -19.52 -29.30
C GLU A 12 3.91 -20.50 -28.13
N TYR A 13 2.67 -20.92 -27.83
CA TYR A 13 2.39 -21.89 -26.77
C TYR A 13 2.85 -23.30 -27.16
N LYS A 14 3.49 -23.96 -26.21
CA LYS A 14 3.98 -25.34 -26.34
C LYS A 14 3.08 -26.31 -25.60
N ILE A 15 2.97 -27.50 -26.16
CA ILE A 15 2.16 -28.59 -25.61
C ILE A 15 2.66 -29.00 -24.21
N PRO A 16 1.78 -29.47 -23.33
CA PRO A 16 2.20 -30.20 -22.14
C PRO A 16 3.07 -31.40 -22.54
N GLY A 17 4.20 -31.58 -21.84
CA GLY A 17 5.19 -32.62 -22.18
C GLY A 17 6.17 -32.24 -23.30
N TYR A 18 6.18 -30.98 -23.75
CA TYR A 18 7.22 -30.46 -24.62
C TYR A 18 8.61 -30.64 -23.99
N THR A 19 9.52 -31.30 -24.69
CA THR A 19 10.87 -31.63 -24.22
C THR A 19 11.91 -30.55 -24.54
N GLY A 20 11.56 -29.58 -25.38
CA GLY A 20 12.44 -28.47 -25.71
C GLY A 20 12.52 -27.42 -24.59
N HIS A 21 13.51 -26.54 -24.69
CA HIS A 21 13.70 -25.47 -23.72
C HIS A 21 12.66 -24.36 -23.88
N VAL A 22 12.18 -23.84 -22.75
CA VAL A 22 11.36 -22.62 -22.66
C VAL A 22 12.07 -21.65 -21.71
N HIS A 23 12.33 -20.44 -22.17
CA HIS A 23 13.05 -19.42 -21.41
C HIS A 23 12.25 -19.00 -20.16
N GLY A 24 12.91 -18.94 -19.00
CA GLY A 24 12.29 -18.49 -17.74
C GLY A 24 11.38 -19.51 -17.05
N LEU A 25 11.12 -20.68 -17.66
CA LEU A 25 10.20 -21.68 -17.08
C LEU A 25 10.67 -22.20 -15.71
N GLY A 26 11.99 -22.23 -15.47
CA GLY A 26 12.58 -22.67 -14.19
C GLY A 26 12.31 -21.72 -13.01
N GLU A 27 11.78 -20.52 -13.26
CA GLU A 27 11.44 -19.53 -12.23
C GLU A 27 9.92 -19.53 -11.91
N THR A 28 9.14 -20.37 -12.59
CA THR A 28 7.69 -20.55 -12.37
C THR A 28 7.42 -21.71 -11.41
N TYR A 29 6.32 -21.65 -10.65
CA TYR A 29 5.95 -22.72 -9.70
C TYR A 29 4.43 -22.76 -9.47
N ALA A 30 3.95 -23.90 -8.95
CA ALA A 30 2.55 -24.14 -8.55
C ALA A 30 1.49 -23.86 -9.64
N GLN A 31 1.85 -23.98 -10.91
CA GLN A 31 0.96 -23.75 -12.05
C GLN A 31 1.06 -24.90 -13.06
N THR A 32 0.05 -25.00 -13.94
CA THR A 32 0.08 -25.97 -15.04
C THR A 32 1.01 -25.47 -16.18
N PRO A 33 1.48 -26.36 -17.08
CA PRO A 33 2.51 -25.99 -18.07
C PRO A 33 2.15 -24.86 -19.03
N VAL A 34 0.86 -24.62 -19.31
CA VAL A 34 0.42 -23.55 -20.23
C VAL A 34 0.37 -22.18 -19.53
N PRO A 35 -0.28 -22.03 -18.36
CA PRO A 35 -0.15 -20.82 -17.54
C PRO A 35 1.28 -20.47 -17.14
N ALA A 36 2.13 -21.46 -16.86
CA ALA A 36 3.54 -21.21 -16.58
C ALA A 36 4.26 -20.59 -17.80
N GLN A 37 3.91 -21.01 -19.02
CA GLN A 37 4.42 -20.36 -20.23
C GLN A 37 3.85 -18.94 -20.40
N GLU A 38 2.56 -18.75 -20.13
CA GLU A 38 1.94 -17.43 -20.14
C GLU A 38 2.63 -16.47 -19.16
N GLU A 39 3.00 -16.93 -17.95
CA GLU A 39 3.76 -16.14 -16.98
C GLU A 39 5.13 -15.73 -17.52
N THR A 40 5.78 -16.58 -18.34
CA THR A 40 7.07 -16.21 -18.95
C THR A 40 6.96 -15.15 -20.05
N MET A 41 5.84 -15.12 -20.77
CA MET A 41 5.58 -14.17 -21.85
C MET A 41 4.98 -12.86 -21.33
N HIS A 42 4.05 -12.98 -20.39
CA HIS A 42 3.25 -11.91 -19.80
C HIS A 42 3.27 -12.03 -18.27
N PRO A 43 4.41 -11.70 -17.64
CA PRO A 43 4.56 -11.89 -16.21
C PRO A 43 3.65 -10.93 -15.42
N PRO A 44 2.86 -11.42 -14.46
CA PRO A 44 2.05 -10.56 -13.59
C PRO A 44 2.96 -9.77 -12.63
N PRO A 45 2.49 -8.64 -12.08
CA PRO A 45 3.29 -7.81 -11.17
C PRO A 45 3.83 -8.52 -9.92
N THR A 46 3.23 -9.63 -9.53
CA THR A 46 3.64 -10.47 -8.39
C THR A 46 4.76 -11.44 -8.73
N SER A 47 5.05 -11.67 -10.01
CA SER A 47 6.06 -12.62 -10.46
C SER A 47 7.48 -12.05 -10.38
N LEU A 48 8.45 -12.92 -10.10
CA LEU A 48 9.87 -12.58 -10.18
C LEU A 48 10.27 -12.11 -11.59
N LEU A 49 9.67 -12.71 -12.62
CA LEU A 49 9.93 -12.38 -14.03
C LEU A 49 9.57 -10.94 -14.37
N TRP A 50 8.52 -10.41 -13.74
CA TRP A 50 8.11 -9.02 -13.88
C TRP A 50 9.15 -8.07 -13.25
N THR A 51 9.63 -8.40 -12.05
CA THR A 51 10.65 -7.59 -11.37
C THR A 51 11.98 -7.54 -12.13
N ARG A 52 12.33 -8.62 -12.83
CA ARG A 52 13.55 -8.71 -13.63
C ARG A 52 13.51 -7.84 -14.88
N SER A 53 12.34 -7.75 -15.54
CA SER A 53 12.19 -7.15 -16.86
C SER A 53 11.67 -5.71 -16.84
N THR A 54 10.70 -5.42 -15.97
CA THR A 54 9.86 -4.21 -16.07
C THR A 54 10.21 -3.17 -15.01
N LEU A 55 10.71 -3.59 -13.83
CA LEU A 55 11.10 -2.65 -12.78
C LEU A 55 12.44 -1.97 -13.09
N ALA A 56 12.43 -0.64 -12.98
CA ALA A 56 13.64 0.16 -13.03
C ALA A 56 14.60 -0.19 -11.88
N PRO A 57 15.92 -0.14 -12.12
CA PRO A 57 16.91 -0.35 -11.07
C PRO A 57 16.79 0.72 -9.98
N ILE A 58 16.82 0.27 -8.72
CA ILE A 58 16.84 1.18 -7.57
C ILE A 58 18.30 1.50 -7.24
N THR A 59 18.71 2.73 -7.54
CA THR A 59 20.09 3.19 -7.35
C THR A 59 20.48 3.16 -5.87
N MET A 60 21.63 2.58 -5.55
CA MET A 60 22.20 2.60 -4.20
C MET A 60 23.27 3.68 -4.12
N ALA A 61 22.85 4.95 -4.00
CA ALA A 61 23.73 6.13 -4.08
C ALA A 61 24.96 6.11 -3.15
N LEU A 62 24.88 5.42 -2.00
CA LEU A 62 26.02 5.29 -1.07
C LEU A 62 27.10 4.32 -1.57
N LYS A 63 26.72 3.39 -2.46
CA LYS A 63 27.58 2.33 -2.99
C LYS A 63 28.03 2.60 -4.41
N GLU A 64 27.18 3.24 -5.20
CA GLU A 64 27.58 3.81 -6.48
C GLU A 64 28.68 4.82 -6.19
N GLY A 65 29.92 4.43 -6.49
CA GLY A 65 31.05 5.32 -6.53
C GLY A 65 30.90 6.29 -7.69
N GLY A 66 29.83 7.10 -7.69
CA GLY A 66 29.82 8.36 -8.41
C GLY A 66 31.13 9.08 -8.08
N PRO A 67 31.72 9.80 -9.04
CA PRO A 67 33.14 10.11 -9.06
C PRO A 67 33.58 10.71 -7.73
N LYS A 68 34.11 9.86 -6.85
CA LYS A 68 34.86 10.35 -5.71
C LYS A 68 36.05 11.00 -6.37
N ALA A 69 36.10 12.32 -6.35
CA ALA A 69 37.14 13.10 -7.05
C ALA A 69 38.57 12.65 -6.68
N SER A 70 38.73 11.94 -5.55
CA SER A 70 39.96 11.29 -5.08
C SER A 70 40.32 9.97 -5.78
N LEU A 71 39.37 9.27 -6.39
CA LEU A 71 39.61 8.06 -7.19
C LEU A 71 40.00 8.40 -8.63
N GLU A 72 39.48 9.51 -9.17
CA GLU A 72 39.76 9.95 -10.55
C GLU A 72 41.09 10.70 -10.70
N ARG A 73 41.66 11.18 -9.59
CA ARG A 73 42.94 11.91 -9.60
C ARG A 73 43.81 11.38 -8.45
N PRO A 74 45.02 10.85 -8.73
CA PRO A 74 45.96 10.56 -7.65
C PRO A 74 46.26 11.84 -6.86
N PRO A 75 46.51 11.76 -5.55
CA PRO A 75 46.81 12.94 -4.73
C PRO A 75 48.00 13.68 -5.34
N ARG A 76 47.76 14.94 -5.74
CA ARG A 76 48.66 15.68 -6.66
C ARG A 76 50.00 16.08 -6.04
N GLN A 77 50.16 16.10 -4.71
CA GLN A 77 51.41 16.47 -4.02
C GLN A 77 51.41 15.95 -2.58
N ALA A 78 52.59 15.63 -2.04
CA ALA A 78 52.76 15.29 -0.64
C ALA A 78 52.48 16.51 0.24
N VAL A 79 51.65 16.35 1.27
CA VAL A 79 51.32 17.40 2.22
C VAL A 79 52.46 17.56 3.24
N ASN A 80 52.69 18.78 3.70
CA ASN A 80 53.67 19.06 4.76
C ASN A 80 53.26 18.38 6.08
N LEU A 81 54.18 17.64 6.70
CA LEU A 81 53.97 16.94 7.99
C LEU A 81 54.91 17.46 9.11
N TRP A 82 55.70 18.51 8.85
CA TRP A 82 56.61 19.08 9.85
C TRP A 82 55.83 19.76 10.98
N PRO A 83 56.02 19.38 12.27
CA PRO A 83 55.20 19.86 13.39
C PRO A 83 55.18 21.38 13.56
N ASN A 84 56.32 22.04 13.37
CA ASN A 84 56.48 23.48 13.55
C ASN A 84 55.78 24.33 12.48
N LEU A 85 55.36 23.69 11.39
CA LEU A 85 54.71 24.34 10.24
C LEU A 85 53.24 23.91 10.10
N GLN A 86 52.67 23.28 11.13
CA GLN A 86 51.25 22.91 11.16
C GLN A 86 50.39 24.01 11.78
N ASN A 87 49.20 24.20 11.22
CA ASN A 87 48.21 25.15 11.74
C ASN A 87 47.40 24.58 12.91
N THR A 88 47.31 23.24 13.03
CA THR A 88 46.49 22.55 14.04
C THR A 88 47.24 21.36 14.64
N GLY A 89 47.18 21.21 15.97
CA GLY A 89 47.81 20.10 16.69
C GLY A 89 47.03 18.78 16.69
N LYS A 90 45.90 18.70 15.97
CA LYS A 90 45.03 17.52 15.92
C LYS A 90 44.85 17.06 14.48
N GLN A 91 45.04 15.77 14.23
CA GLN A 91 44.70 15.12 12.97
C GLN A 91 43.24 14.66 12.98
N ASP A 92 42.64 14.58 11.80
CA ASP A 92 41.31 14.02 11.64
C ASP A 92 41.29 12.55 12.07
N THR A 93 40.27 12.19 12.85
CA THR A 93 40.08 10.80 13.25
C THR A 93 39.55 10.00 12.07
N ALA A 94 40.17 8.86 11.78
CA ALA A 94 39.68 7.94 10.76
C ALA A 94 38.28 7.43 11.16
N LYS A 95 37.25 7.81 10.40
CA LYS A 95 35.90 7.28 10.58
C LYS A 95 35.91 5.78 10.24
N PRO A 96 35.37 4.89 11.10
CA PRO A 96 35.29 3.48 10.77
C PRO A 96 34.48 3.30 9.48
N PRO A 97 34.96 2.51 8.50
CA PRO A 97 34.25 2.27 7.26
C PRO A 97 32.95 1.52 7.54
N SER A 98 31.87 1.90 6.87
CA SER A 98 30.59 1.19 6.95
C SER A 98 30.67 -0.12 6.16
N SER A 99 30.24 -1.24 6.76
CA SER A 99 30.07 -2.51 6.06
C SER A 99 28.89 -2.44 5.08
N ASN A 100 29.14 -2.41 3.77
CA ASN A 100 28.12 -2.24 2.72
C ASN A 100 28.19 -3.34 1.62
N LEU A 101 28.20 -4.60 2.06
CA LEU A 101 28.16 -5.78 1.19
C LEU A 101 26.78 -5.90 0.52
N THR A 102 26.74 -6.06 -0.81
CA THR A 102 25.49 -6.32 -1.54
C THR A 102 25.29 -7.81 -1.71
N LEU A 103 24.18 -8.32 -1.18
CA LEU A 103 23.81 -9.73 -1.27
C LEU A 103 22.76 -10.01 -2.33
N GLY A 104 22.11 -8.97 -2.85
CA GLY A 104 21.05 -9.09 -3.85
C GLY A 104 20.65 -7.75 -4.42
N ASP A 105 19.66 -7.80 -5.30
CA ASP A 105 19.07 -6.63 -5.93
C ASP A 105 17.97 -6.04 -5.05
N SER A 106 17.98 -4.72 -4.86
CA SER A 106 16.99 -3.98 -4.08
C SER A 106 15.61 -3.93 -4.72
N ARG A 107 15.49 -4.29 -6.01
CA ARG A 107 14.21 -4.35 -6.73
C ARG A 107 13.27 -5.45 -6.22
N ILE A 108 13.82 -6.51 -5.62
CA ILE A 108 13.04 -7.69 -5.23
C ILE A 108 12.26 -7.36 -3.95
N ASN A 109 10.93 -7.40 -4.04
CA ASN A 109 10.05 -7.26 -2.88
C ASN A 109 9.70 -8.64 -2.29
N PRO A 110 10.24 -9.02 -1.12
CA PRO A 110 9.95 -10.32 -0.51
C PRO A 110 8.59 -10.36 0.23
N PHE A 111 7.89 -9.24 0.38
CA PHE A 111 6.66 -9.14 1.18
C PHE A 111 5.40 -9.55 0.41
N ILE A 112 5.49 -10.62 -0.38
CA ILE A 112 4.37 -11.24 -1.06
C ILE A 112 4.12 -12.59 -0.41
N THR A 113 2.94 -12.76 0.18
CA THR A 113 2.60 -14.01 0.88
C THR A 113 1.99 -15.01 -0.10
N SER A 114 2.26 -16.30 0.07
CA SER A 114 1.60 -17.35 -0.73
C SER A 114 0.08 -17.24 -0.65
N TYR A 115 -0.45 -16.96 0.55
CA TYR A 115 -1.89 -16.76 0.74
C TYR A 115 -2.46 -15.65 -0.15
N SER A 116 -1.76 -14.52 -0.30
CA SER A 116 -2.24 -13.41 -1.15
C SER A 116 -2.18 -13.72 -2.64
N GLN A 117 -1.35 -14.68 -3.06
CA GLN A 117 -1.26 -15.13 -4.44
C GLN A 117 -2.31 -16.21 -4.74
N ASP A 118 -2.47 -17.17 -3.85
CA ASP A 118 -3.36 -18.32 -4.03
C ASP A 118 -4.84 -17.98 -3.78
N PHE A 119 -5.11 -17.03 -2.87
CA PHE A 119 -6.46 -16.67 -2.42
C PHE A 119 -6.84 -15.21 -2.75
N ASP A 120 -6.50 -14.75 -3.95
CA ASP A 120 -7.09 -13.50 -4.47
C ASP A 120 -8.54 -13.73 -4.94
N SER A 121 -9.30 -12.65 -5.07
CA SER A 121 -10.67 -12.75 -5.59
C SER A 121 -10.65 -13.23 -7.05
N PRO A 122 -11.27 -14.39 -7.37
CA PRO A 122 -11.16 -15.00 -8.70
C PRO A 122 -11.97 -14.26 -9.78
N PHE A 123 -12.78 -13.28 -9.40
CA PHE A 123 -13.66 -12.55 -10.31
C PHE A 123 -13.30 -11.07 -10.37
N VAL A 124 -13.39 -10.49 -11.56
CA VAL A 124 -13.25 -9.04 -11.77
C VAL A 124 -14.32 -8.31 -10.95
N GLY A 125 -13.87 -7.48 -10.01
CA GLY A 125 -14.73 -6.75 -9.08
C GLY A 125 -15.06 -7.50 -7.77
N GLY A 126 -14.63 -8.75 -7.59
CA GLY A 126 -14.85 -9.48 -6.34
C GLY A 126 -13.94 -9.07 -5.19
N ARG A 127 -12.93 -8.24 -5.45
CA ARG A 127 -12.05 -7.64 -4.42
C ARG A 127 -12.79 -6.64 -3.53
N THR A 128 -13.89 -6.07 -4.03
CA THR A 128 -14.68 -5.12 -3.25
C THR A 128 -15.56 -5.84 -2.25
N LEU A 129 -15.23 -5.72 -0.97
CA LEU A 129 -16.09 -6.15 0.12
C LEU A 129 -17.30 -5.22 0.18
N ARG A 130 -18.51 -5.76 0.15
CA ARG A 130 -19.77 -4.99 0.21
C ARG A 130 -20.56 -5.42 1.43
N SER A 131 -21.11 -4.44 2.16
CA SER A 131 -22.03 -4.72 3.26
C SER A 131 -23.34 -5.29 2.71
N PRO A 132 -23.95 -6.27 3.40
CA PRO A 132 -25.30 -6.74 3.09
C PRO A 132 -26.38 -5.65 3.21
N LEU A 133 -26.17 -4.66 4.08
CA LEU A 133 -27.13 -3.55 4.35
C LEU A 133 -26.89 -2.33 3.43
N ARG A 134 -26.36 -2.55 2.23
CA ARG A 134 -25.99 -1.47 1.31
C ARG A 134 -27.19 -0.96 0.49
N ASN A 135 -27.34 0.35 0.44
CA ASN A 135 -28.17 1.02 -0.56
C ASN A 135 -27.45 1.19 -1.90
N LYS A 136 -27.94 0.52 -2.94
CA LYS A 136 -27.37 0.59 -4.31
C LYS A 136 -27.53 1.98 -4.95
N ASN A 137 -28.52 2.75 -4.52
CA ASN A 137 -28.85 4.05 -5.13
C ASN A 137 -27.93 5.19 -4.69
N LEU A 138 -27.14 5.01 -3.62
CA LEU A 138 -26.28 6.06 -3.05
C LEU A 138 -25.13 6.47 -3.98
N GLY A 139 -24.62 5.56 -4.81
CA GLY A 139 -23.44 5.78 -5.66
C GLY A 139 -23.68 6.54 -6.97
N SER A 140 -24.94 6.86 -7.30
CA SER A 140 -25.32 7.45 -8.60
C SER A 140 -26.00 8.81 -8.50
N VAL A 141 -26.10 9.39 -7.30
CA VAL A 141 -26.87 10.62 -7.10
C VAL A 141 -26.03 11.83 -7.50
N ALA A 142 -26.51 12.60 -8.49
CA ALA A 142 -25.85 13.81 -8.98
C ALA A 142 -25.69 14.88 -7.87
N ASP A 143 -26.58 14.88 -6.87
CA ASP A 143 -26.64 15.88 -5.81
C ASP A 143 -26.38 15.28 -4.41
N LEU A 144 -25.20 14.67 -4.23
CA LEU A 144 -24.72 14.17 -2.92
C LEU A 144 -24.82 15.22 -1.81
N LYS A 145 -24.62 16.50 -2.13
CA LYS A 145 -24.70 17.61 -1.19
C LYS A 145 -26.10 17.76 -0.57
N GLU A 146 -27.15 17.61 -1.37
CA GLU A 146 -28.53 17.68 -0.88
C GLU A 146 -28.85 16.48 -0.01
N VAL A 147 -28.44 15.29 -0.44
CA VAL A 147 -28.61 14.03 0.31
C VAL A 147 -27.94 14.13 1.69
N TYR A 148 -26.71 14.67 1.75
CA TYR A 148 -25.98 14.89 3.00
C TYR A 148 -26.71 15.90 3.90
N SER A 149 -27.19 17.01 3.35
CA SER A 149 -27.91 18.03 4.12
C SER A 149 -29.23 17.49 4.68
N SER A 150 -29.96 16.70 3.89
CA SER A 150 -31.21 16.05 4.28
C SER A 150 -30.99 15.02 5.38
N ALA A 151 -29.95 14.19 5.26
CA ALA A 151 -29.56 13.22 6.27
C ALA A 151 -29.14 13.91 7.59
N PHE A 152 -28.33 14.97 7.50
CA PHE A 152 -27.91 15.74 8.67
C PHE A 152 -29.11 16.36 9.42
N GLN A 153 -30.10 16.90 8.70
CA GLN A 153 -31.32 17.42 9.29
C GLN A 153 -32.17 16.35 9.98
N ARG A 154 -32.23 15.13 9.43
CA ARG A 154 -32.97 14.00 10.04
C ARG A 154 -32.31 13.48 11.32
N VAL A 155 -30.98 13.40 11.34
CA VAL A 155 -30.21 12.83 12.46
C VAL A 155 -29.99 13.86 13.58
N GLY A 156 -29.62 15.08 13.21
CA GLY A 156 -29.30 16.19 14.12
C GLY A 156 -27.88 16.13 14.71
N ASP A 157 -27.35 17.31 15.06
CA ASP A 157 -25.94 17.49 15.47
C ASP A 157 -25.59 16.77 16.79
N LYS A 158 -26.48 16.80 17.79
CA LYS A 158 -26.24 16.15 19.09
C LYS A 158 -26.06 14.64 18.95
N ARG A 159 -26.91 13.99 18.14
CA ARG A 159 -26.82 12.56 17.87
C ARG A 159 -25.54 12.23 17.10
N LEU A 160 -25.18 13.07 16.13
CA LEU A 160 -23.93 12.92 15.38
C LEU A 160 -22.69 12.98 16.27
N ASN A 161 -22.65 13.91 17.24
CA ASN A 161 -21.56 14.02 18.19
C ASN A 161 -21.42 12.74 19.04
N HIS A 162 -22.53 12.22 19.59
CA HIS A 162 -22.51 10.95 20.31
C HIS A 162 -22.05 9.77 19.45
N MET A 163 -22.40 9.75 18.16
CA MET A 163 -21.94 8.71 17.24
C MET A 163 -20.43 8.76 17.00
N VAL A 164 -19.88 9.96 16.83
CA VAL A 164 -18.44 10.15 16.67
C VAL A 164 -17.71 9.73 17.94
N GLU A 165 -18.21 10.14 19.11
CA GLU A 165 -17.67 9.74 20.42
C GLU A 165 -17.68 8.22 20.59
N HIS A 166 -18.81 7.57 20.31
CA HIS A 166 -18.90 6.12 20.32
C HIS A 166 -17.94 5.48 19.30
N MET A 167 -17.72 6.08 18.12
CA MET A 167 -16.72 5.59 17.16
C MET A 167 -15.29 5.65 17.71
N LYS A 168 -14.95 6.73 18.42
CA LYS A 168 -13.66 6.85 19.12
C LYS A 168 -13.49 5.77 20.17
N GLU A 169 -14.49 5.57 21.02
CA GLU A 169 -14.46 4.54 22.07
C GLU A 169 -14.28 3.13 21.49
N ARG A 170 -15.01 2.80 20.41
CA ARG A 170 -14.91 1.50 19.74
C ARG A 170 -13.55 1.29 19.09
N LEU A 171 -12.96 2.33 18.49
CA LEU A 171 -11.61 2.27 17.94
C LEU A 171 -10.57 2.12 19.05
N ALA A 172 -10.61 2.94 20.09
CA ALA A 172 -9.71 2.87 21.24
C ALA A 172 -9.77 1.49 21.91
N GLY A 173 -10.97 0.95 22.13
CA GLY A 173 -11.17 -0.40 22.67
C GLY A 173 -10.62 -1.52 21.78
N LYS A 174 -10.59 -1.32 20.44
CA LYS A 174 -10.00 -2.28 19.50
C LYS A 174 -8.47 -2.23 19.47
N ILE A 175 -7.92 -1.04 19.74
CA ILE A 175 -6.48 -0.78 19.73
C ILE A 175 -5.83 -1.35 21.00
N GLY A 176 -6.44 -1.22 22.17
CA GLY A 176 -5.94 -1.84 23.42
C GLY A 176 -4.51 -1.41 23.78
N ASN A 177 -3.85 -2.16 24.67
CA ASN A 177 -2.52 -1.81 25.23
C ASN A 177 -1.35 -2.56 24.57
N ALA A 178 -1.48 -3.02 23.33
CA ALA A 178 -0.41 -3.77 22.67
C ALA A 178 0.63 -2.84 22.01
N SER A 179 1.85 -3.31 21.81
CA SER A 179 2.86 -2.58 21.03
C SER A 179 2.56 -2.57 19.51
N ASP A 180 1.65 -3.44 19.05
CA ASP A 180 1.27 -3.64 17.65
C ASP A 180 0.10 -2.76 17.19
N ASN A 181 -0.25 -1.76 18.00
CA ASN A 181 -1.42 -0.91 17.82
C ASN A 181 -1.41 -0.16 16.48
N ALA A 182 -0.26 0.42 16.13
CA ALA A 182 -0.07 1.13 14.87
C ALA A 182 -0.28 0.22 13.65
N PHE A 183 0.24 -1.02 13.71
CA PHE A 183 0.08 -1.99 12.64
C PHE A 183 -1.36 -2.47 12.51
N ARG A 184 -2.07 -2.70 13.62
CA ARG A 184 -3.49 -3.10 13.61
C ARG A 184 -4.35 -2.04 12.96
N LEU A 185 -4.17 -0.78 13.35
CA LEU A 185 -4.82 0.36 12.71
C LEU A 185 -4.51 0.37 11.23
N ARG A 186 -3.24 0.44 10.85
CA ARG A 186 -2.84 0.52 9.44
C ARG A 186 -3.34 -0.67 8.62
N ARG A 187 -3.37 -1.87 9.18
CA ARG A 187 -3.89 -3.08 8.54
C ARG A 187 -5.39 -2.99 8.31
N LEU A 188 -6.16 -2.58 9.32
CA LEU A 188 -7.62 -2.46 9.21
C LEU A 188 -8.03 -1.60 8.02
N PHE A 189 -7.35 -0.48 7.80
CA PHE A 189 -7.73 0.44 6.73
C PHE A 189 -7.11 0.09 5.38
N LYS A 190 -5.89 -0.45 5.35
CA LYS A 190 -5.33 -1.03 4.12
C LYS A 190 -6.17 -2.19 3.57
N MET A 191 -6.91 -2.90 4.42
CA MET A 191 -7.85 -3.93 3.96
C MET A 191 -9.00 -3.35 3.14
N TYR A 192 -9.41 -2.10 3.39
CA TYR A 192 -10.50 -1.45 2.66
C TYR A 192 -10.00 -0.59 1.48
N ASP A 193 -8.80 0.01 1.59
CA ASP A 193 -8.16 0.77 0.52
C ASP A 193 -7.36 -0.13 -0.44
N THR A 194 -8.10 -0.93 -1.22
CA THR A 194 -7.53 -1.88 -2.19
C THR A 194 -6.70 -1.20 -3.30
N GLN A 195 -6.97 0.08 -3.59
CA GLN A 195 -6.26 0.84 -4.62
C GLN A 195 -5.11 1.70 -4.07
N HIS A 196 -4.85 1.64 -2.77
CA HIS A 196 -3.83 2.48 -2.10
C HIS A 196 -4.00 3.97 -2.40
N SER A 197 -5.25 4.40 -2.56
CA SER A 197 -5.64 5.77 -2.89
C SER A 197 -5.53 6.71 -1.68
N GLY A 198 -5.50 6.16 -0.46
CA GLY A 198 -5.62 6.90 0.79
C GLY A 198 -7.01 7.47 1.03
N ARG A 199 -8.01 7.06 0.24
CA ARG A 199 -9.39 7.55 0.29
C ARG A 199 -10.36 6.41 0.55
N ILE A 200 -11.44 6.70 1.26
CA ILE A 200 -12.49 5.73 1.60
C ILE A 200 -13.82 6.22 1.04
N GLY A 201 -14.48 5.39 0.24
CA GLY A 201 -15.83 5.66 -0.25
C GLY A 201 -16.91 5.33 0.78
N ILE A 202 -18.14 5.77 0.53
CA ILE A 202 -19.30 5.57 1.43
C ILE A 202 -19.55 4.08 1.74
N GLU A 203 -19.45 3.21 0.72
CA GLU A 203 -19.70 1.78 0.90
C GLU A 203 -18.59 1.08 1.69
N ASP A 204 -17.33 1.47 1.46
CA ASP A 204 -16.18 0.90 2.16
C ASP A 204 -16.16 1.37 3.63
N PHE A 205 -16.55 2.63 3.88
CA PHE A 205 -16.72 3.15 5.23
C PHE A 205 -17.82 2.40 6.00
N ARG A 206 -18.92 2.03 5.34
CA ARG A 206 -19.96 1.19 5.96
C ARG A 206 -19.39 -0.14 6.45
N VAL A 207 -18.72 -0.89 5.57
CA VAL A 207 -18.12 -2.18 5.92
C VAL A 207 -17.08 -2.02 7.04
N MET A 208 -16.29 -0.95 6.98
CA MET A 208 -15.32 -0.59 8.00
C MET A 208 -16.00 -0.37 9.37
N THR A 209 -17.07 0.43 9.44
CA THR A 209 -17.81 0.67 10.69
C THR A 209 -18.46 -0.60 11.25
N GLU A 210 -19.00 -1.46 10.38
CA GLU A 210 -19.56 -2.76 10.77
C GLU A 210 -18.48 -3.68 11.36
N SER A 211 -17.24 -3.64 10.84
CA SER A 211 -16.12 -4.42 11.39
C SER A 211 -15.67 -3.97 12.79
N PHE A 212 -15.95 -2.71 13.15
CA PHE A 212 -15.79 -2.19 14.52
C PHE A 212 -16.98 -2.54 15.44
N GLY A 213 -18.00 -3.21 14.90
CA GLY A 213 -19.24 -3.51 15.60
C GLY A 213 -20.15 -2.30 15.75
N MET A 214 -20.04 -1.31 14.86
CA MET A 214 -20.97 -0.19 14.76
C MET A 214 -21.89 -0.42 13.58
N GLN A 215 -23.17 -0.69 13.85
CA GLN A 215 -24.18 -0.78 12.82
C GLN A 215 -24.79 0.60 12.59
N LEU A 216 -24.51 1.18 11.44
CA LEU A 216 -25.02 2.49 11.04
C LEU A 216 -26.12 2.32 10.00
N ASP A 217 -27.24 3.01 10.17
CA ASP A 217 -28.24 3.23 9.14
C ASP A 217 -27.71 4.18 8.06
N ASP A 218 -28.34 4.18 6.88
CA ASP A 218 -27.90 5.03 5.77
C ASP A 218 -27.95 6.52 6.09
N ASP A 219 -28.96 6.97 6.83
CA ASP A 219 -29.10 8.36 7.24
C ASP A 219 -27.97 8.79 8.15
N SER A 220 -27.65 7.98 9.17
CA SER A 220 -26.56 8.30 10.07
C SER A 220 -25.18 8.17 9.40
N LEU A 221 -25.01 7.24 8.46
CA LEU A 221 -23.81 7.14 7.64
C LEU A 221 -23.60 8.41 6.79
N LEU A 222 -24.64 8.86 6.08
CA LEU A 222 -24.58 10.07 5.26
C LEU A 222 -24.40 11.34 6.09
N ALA A 223 -25.01 11.41 7.28
CA ALA A 223 -24.80 12.52 8.22
C ALA A 223 -23.36 12.55 8.77
N LEU A 224 -22.68 11.41 8.92
CA LEU A 224 -21.25 11.40 9.24
C LEU A 224 -20.42 11.92 8.07
N PHE A 225 -20.74 11.50 6.84
CA PHE A 225 -20.06 12.00 5.64
C PHE A 225 -20.23 13.51 5.47
N SER A 226 -21.38 14.09 5.84
CA SER A 226 -21.56 15.55 5.77
C SER A 226 -20.58 16.33 6.67
N ARG A 227 -20.06 15.71 7.73
CA ARG A 227 -19.08 16.33 8.63
C ARG A 227 -17.64 16.23 8.12
N TYR A 228 -17.27 15.11 7.51
CA TYR A 228 -15.89 14.82 7.09
C TYR A 228 -15.61 15.11 5.60
N ASP A 229 -16.65 15.17 4.77
CA ASP A 229 -16.58 15.50 3.33
C ASP A 229 -17.49 16.72 3.02
N PRO A 230 -17.08 17.94 3.41
CA PRO A 230 -17.86 19.15 3.15
C PRO A 230 -17.98 19.50 1.67
N LYS A 231 -17.12 18.90 0.83
CA LYS A 231 -17.13 19.08 -0.62
C LYS A 231 -18.10 18.13 -1.33
N ALA A 232 -18.74 17.20 -0.61
CA ALA A 232 -19.64 16.19 -1.15
C ALA A 232 -19.03 15.41 -2.33
N THR A 233 -17.75 15.06 -2.21
CA THR A 233 -17.03 14.26 -3.20
C THR A 233 -17.40 12.78 -3.16
N GLY A 234 -18.03 12.33 -2.06
CA GLY A 234 -18.38 10.91 -1.84
C GLY A 234 -17.21 10.08 -1.32
N VAL A 235 -16.07 10.71 -1.03
CA VAL A 235 -14.85 10.07 -0.54
C VAL A 235 -14.24 10.87 0.60
N ILE A 236 -13.72 10.19 1.62
CA ILE A 236 -13.04 10.81 2.76
C ILE A 236 -11.56 10.43 2.72
N GLU A 237 -10.69 11.42 2.95
CA GLU A 237 -9.26 11.15 3.12
C GLU A 237 -8.98 10.53 4.48
N TYR A 238 -8.27 9.41 4.46
CA TYR A 238 -8.02 8.59 5.64
C TYR A 238 -7.24 9.34 6.74
N THR A 239 -6.22 10.11 6.36
CA THR A 239 -5.36 10.90 7.28
C THR A 239 -6.20 11.88 8.11
N THR A 240 -7.14 12.57 7.45
CA THR A 240 -8.06 13.52 8.07
C THR A 240 -9.03 12.84 9.02
N LEU A 241 -9.55 11.67 8.64
CA LEU A 241 -10.42 10.88 9.51
C LEU A 241 -9.68 10.43 10.78
N MET A 242 -8.45 9.94 10.66
CA MET A 242 -7.67 9.44 11.80
C MET A 242 -7.28 10.54 12.78
N LYS A 243 -6.86 11.69 12.28
CA LYS A 243 -6.55 12.83 13.13
C LYS A 243 -7.73 13.22 14.02
N ASN A 244 -8.96 13.01 13.55
CA ASN A 244 -10.15 13.32 14.32
C ASN A 244 -10.59 12.20 15.27
N LEU A 245 -10.30 10.93 14.95
CA LEU A 245 -10.77 9.76 15.69
C LEU A 245 -9.76 9.23 16.72
N LEU A 246 -8.46 9.38 16.46
CA LEU A 246 -7.39 8.94 17.35
C LEU A 246 -6.91 10.10 18.23
N ASP A 247 -6.46 9.78 19.44
CA ASP A 247 -5.73 10.74 20.26
C ASP A 247 -4.35 11.06 19.64
N GLU A 248 -3.78 12.20 20.00
CA GLU A 248 -2.52 12.71 19.42
C GLU A 248 -1.38 11.70 19.52
N ASP A 249 -1.28 10.99 20.65
CA ASP A 249 -0.23 9.98 20.89
C ASP A 249 -0.35 8.77 19.94
N TYR A 250 -1.59 8.33 19.66
CA TYR A 250 -1.83 7.22 18.73
C TYR A 250 -1.69 7.65 17.27
N TYR A 251 -2.04 8.90 16.96
CA TYR A 251 -1.85 9.46 15.63
C TYR A 251 -0.37 9.62 15.28
N ALA A 252 0.49 9.98 16.24
CA ALA A 252 1.94 10.04 16.04
C ALA A 252 2.56 8.67 15.70
N LEU A 253 2.01 7.58 16.25
CA LEU A 253 2.42 6.20 15.91
C LEU A 253 1.90 5.74 14.53
N TYR A 254 0.89 6.43 14.00
CA TYR A 254 0.29 6.08 12.73
C TYR A 254 1.07 6.62 11.51
N ILE A 255 1.65 7.83 11.63
CA ILE A 255 2.45 8.50 10.58
C ILE A 255 3.79 7.78 10.37
#